data_AF-A0A9P0AAP7-F1
#
_entry.id   AF-A0A9P0AAP7-F1
#
_cell.length_a   1.000
_cell.length_b   1.000
_cell.length_c   1.000
_cell.angle_alpha   90.00
_cell.angle_beta   90.00
_cell.angle_gamma   90.00
#
_symmetry.space_group_name_H-M   'P 1'
#
loop_
_entity.id
_entity.type
_entity.pdbx_description
1 polymer ?
#
loop_
_entity_poly.entity_id
_entity_poly.type
_entity_poly.pdbx_seq_one_letter_code
_entity_poly.pdbx_strand_id
1 'polypeptide(L)'
;MDLVKRILVKANLEDQLKVFEENEIDDKNVKNLTPDVLKEIFPKIGHRIRFSEALVDEMSKSQIITVPLTPTISKPVESPARERSSQKEKSPNKRQSPEKGKSPEEGKSPEKGKSPEKGKSPEKGKSLQKGKSLQKGKSLQKGKSPQKEQSSQKEQSSHKRQAPSISGGGECKKSKFDKSDQETVEQPISTDKEKEEMNKYLESIFEKSLNGRAVMKAVQNKKFDATIRKMLLDCIITHELEESSDMKISTNTFKYLANCISNYVKIEAPTVYYIPARRDGSNRVSAKGMLVQNYHNRLRVYSDCGFRTKREKLMSIDMPSSSSSEEIAPPVTFDEDNEWLQKCTEPFDILSLKWKATSKIRIARYHSSDQRADLYMKQYPALLKDFGHRLINIDYQELHPGSDDEFYKNWPEFADRVLALVTKKCTESTTFKELVLADTPSFFAIADFKEVDEQERNYLCISLLPFLLRPPHINRKVKFSKREVKDSFFMRCSSQSDFRSELKKKNEDHLKAKVPIQPLPIFVGTDVKALDCYVEVNSTLYSTTSLLQAVTVCFKCFFVLNLSYPKAAEKLWTFIQNELFHIGPYVAAAPDVELLKSSLASVPLPE
;
A
#
# COMPACT_ATOMS: atom_id res chain seq x y z
N MET A 1 30.93 5.68 -36.99
CA MET A 1 30.25 6.98 -37.12
C MET A 1 29.42 7.05 -38.40
N ASP A 2 28.95 5.91 -38.92
CA ASP A 2 28.22 5.87 -40.20
C ASP A 2 26.71 5.96 -39.97
N LEU A 3 26.22 5.45 -38.83
CA LEU A 3 24.83 5.58 -38.43
C LEU A 3 24.52 7.02 -38.01
N VAL A 4 25.37 7.62 -37.17
CA VAL A 4 25.26 9.04 -36.76
C VAL A 4 25.25 9.96 -38.01
N LYS A 5 26.18 9.74 -38.95
CA LYS A 5 26.22 10.50 -40.21
C LYS A 5 24.93 10.36 -41.02
N ARG A 6 24.40 9.14 -41.22
CA ARG A 6 23.13 8.94 -41.94
C ARG A 6 21.95 9.66 -41.27
N ILE A 7 21.86 9.62 -39.94
CA ILE A 7 20.80 10.31 -39.19
C ILE A 7 20.92 11.83 -39.36
N LEU A 8 22.12 12.40 -39.26
CA LEU A 8 22.35 13.84 -39.41
C LEU A 8 22.10 14.35 -40.84
N VAL A 9 22.57 13.61 -41.87
CA VAL A 9 22.25 13.89 -43.29
C VAL A 9 20.74 13.95 -43.50
N LYS A 10 20.03 12.92 -43.04
CA LYS A 10 18.58 12.75 -43.17
C LYS A 10 17.77 13.79 -42.39
N ALA A 11 18.28 14.27 -41.26
CA ALA A 11 17.72 15.39 -40.50
C ALA A 11 18.05 16.78 -41.11
N ASN A 12 18.93 16.83 -42.12
CA ASN A 12 19.53 18.04 -42.69
C ASN A 12 20.30 18.86 -41.61
N LEU A 13 21.18 18.17 -40.87
CA LEU A 13 21.98 18.67 -39.74
C LEU A 13 23.45 18.19 -39.83
N GLU A 14 23.98 18.06 -41.04
CA GLU A 14 25.35 17.58 -41.32
C GLU A 14 26.44 18.44 -40.66
N ASP A 15 26.16 19.73 -40.49
CA ASP A 15 27.00 20.71 -39.80
C ASP A 15 27.21 20.38 -38.31
N GLN A 16 26.27 19.64 -37.71
CA GLN A 16 26.30 19.25 -36.29
C GLN A 16 27.14 17.98 -36.05
N LEU A 17 27.69 17.34 -37.09
CA LEU A 17 28.52 16.15 -36.96
C LEU A 17 29.75 16.38 -36.05
N LYS A 18 30.37 17.56 -36.12
CA LYS A 18 31.50 17.92 -35.24
C LYS A 18 31.10 17.97 -33.77
N VAL A 19 29.89 18.43 -33.47
CA VAL A 19 29.37 18.47 -32.08
C VAL A 19 29.20 17.05 -31.53
N PHE A 20 28.82 16.10 -32.38
CA PHE A 20 28.74 14.68 -32.00
C PHE A 20 30.14 14.07 -31.78
N GLU A 21 31.13 14.42 -32.63
CA GLU A 21 32.53 14.01 -32.46
C GLU A 21 33.15 14.60 -31.18
N GLU A 22 32.92 15.89 -30.90
CA GLU A 22 33.43 16.60 -29.71
C GLU A 22 32.80 16.12 -28.38
N ASN A 23 31.58 15.58 -28.41
CA ASN A 23 30.87 15.03 -27.24
C ASN A 23 30.93 13.49 -27.15
N GLU A 24 31.82 12.84 -27.92
CA GLU A 24 32.01 11.39 -27.95
C GLU A 24 30.72 10.58 -28.25
N ILE A 25 29.80 11.15 -29.05
CA ILE A 25 28.53 10.51 -29.43
C ILE A 25 28.75 9.65 -30.68
N ASP A 26 28.73 8.34 -30.51
CA ASP A 26 29.02 7.33 -31.53
C ASP A 26 27.78 6.51 -31.94
N ASP A 27 27.95 5.63 -32.94
CA ASP A 27 26.88 4.77 -33.45
C ASP A 27 26.30 3.80 -32.39
N LYS A 28 26.97 3.61 -31.23
CA LYS A 28 26.52 2.71 -30.16
C LYS A 28 25.70 3.45 -29.11
N ASN A 29 26.07 4.68 -28.78
CA ASN A 29 25.43 5.48 -27.73
C ASN A 29 24.34 6.45 -28.26
N VAL A 30 24.32 6.78 -29.55
CA VAL A 30 23.32 7.70 -30.16
C VAL A 30 21.85 7.31 -29.90
N LYS A 31 21.56 6.02 -29.76
CA LYS A 31 20.22 5.50 -29.44
C LYS A 31 19.76 5.73 -27.98
N ASN A 32 20.67 6.13 -27.09
CA ASN A 32 20.41 6.37 -25.67
C ASN A 32 20.29 7.87 -25.33
N LEU A 33 20.30 8.76 -26.34
CA LEU A 33 20.20 10.21 -26.13
C LEU A 33 18.83 10.58 -25.56
N THR A 34 18.82 11.17 -24.36
CA THR A 34 17.59 11.62 -23.70
C THR A 34 17.13 12.98 -24.24
N PRO A 35 15.85 13.35 -24.06
CA PRO A 35 15.34 14.66 -24.48
C PRO A 35 16.07 15.86 -23.87
N ASP A 36 16.73 15.70 -22.72
CA ASP A 36 17.52 16.76 -22.09
C ASP A 36 18.91 16.92 -22.71
N VAL A 37 19.62 15.82 -22.98
CA VAL A 37 20.88 15.83 -23.75
C VAL A 37 20.64 16.39 -25.16
N LEU A 38 19.50 16.08 -25.79
CA LEU A 38 19.12 16.67 -27.07
C LEU A 38 18.82 18.19 -27.00
N LYS A 39 18.49 18.76 -25.83
CA LYS A 39 18.37 20.23 -25.66
C LYS A 39 19.73 20.91 -25.63
N GLU A 40 20.72 20.26 -25.04
CA GLU A 40 22.11 20.74 -24.97
C GLU A 40 22.77 20.69 -26.34
N ILE A 41 22.67 19.56 -27.06
CA ILE A 41 23.24 19.39 -28.40
C ILE A 41 22.52 20.26 -29.45
N PHE A 42 21.18 20.29 -29.41
CA PHE A 42 20.38 21.05 -30.38
C PHE A 42 19.50 22.09 -29.68
N PRO A 43 19.96 23.33 -29.44
CA PRO A 43 19.17 24.36 -28.78
C PRO A 43 17.84 24.71 -29.49
N LYS A 44 17.79 24.55 -30.82
CA LYS A 44 16.59 24.81 -31.65
C LYS A 44 15.59 23.65 -31.62
N ILE A 45 14.34 23.93 -31.26
CA ILE A 45 13.24 22.94 -31.20
C ILE A 45 13.10 22.15 -32.51
N GLY A 46 13.11 22.82 -33.66
CA GLY A 46 12.95 22.15 -34.97
C GLY A 46 14.09 21.19 -35.33
N HIS A 47 15.30 21.41 -34.82
CA HIS A 47 16.43 20.50 -35.04
C HIS A 47 16.25 19.22 -34.20
N ARG A 48 15.80 19.36 -32.94
CA ARG A 48 15.45 18.22 -32.07
C ARG A 48 14.39 17.32 -32.68
N ILE A 49 13.32 17.91 -33.22
CA ILE A 49 12.22 17.15 -33.83
C ILE A 49 12.72 16.36 -35.05
N ARG A 50 13.38 17.02 -36.00
CA ARG A 50 13.95 16.36 -37.19
C ARG A 50 14.96 15.27 -36.85
N PHE A 51 15.82 15.50 -35.85
CA PHE A 51 16.77 14.49 -35.39
C PHE A 51 16.07 13.27 -34.79
N SER A 52 15.09 13.48 -33.91
CA SER A 52 14.30 12.39 -33.31
C SER A 52 13.52 11.59 -34.36
N GLU A 53 12.90 12.26 -35.33
CA GLU A 53 12.21 11.62 -36.47
C GLU A 53 13.19 10.81 -37.34
N ALA A 54 14.33 11.40 -37.71
CA ALA A 54 15.36 10.73 -38.50
C ALA A 54 15.98 9.53 -37.77
N LEU A 55 16.19 9.64 -36.44
CA LEU A 55 16.66 8.58 -35.57
C LEU A 55 15.65 7.42 -35.53
N VAL A 56 14.36 7.69 -35.27
CA VAL A 56 13.31 6.67 -35.27
C VAL A 56 13.21 5.96 -36.62
N ASP A 57 13.23 6.70 -37.73
CA ASP A 57 13.17 6.11 -39.08
C ASP A 57 14.48 5.41 -39.52
N GLU A 58 15.60 5.59 -38.80
CA GLU A 58 16.84 4.84 -39.06
C GLU A 58 16.96 3.61 -38.13
N MET A 59 16.40 3.70 -36.92
CA MET A 59 16.27 2.57 -35.99
C MET A 59 15.26 1.55 -36.52
N SER A 60 14.14 1.98 -37.11
CA SER A 60 13.16 1.09 -37.75
C SER A 60 13.80 0.31 -38.91
N LYS A 61 14.55 0.98 -39.80
CA LYS A 61 15.28 0.35 -40.91
C LYS A 61 16.34 -0.63 -40.42
N SER A 62 17.00 -0.32 -39.31
CA SER A 62 18.00 -1.21 -38.69
C SER A 62 17.39 -2.46 -38.04
N GLN A 63 16.09 -2.47 -37.76
CA GLN A 63 15.35 -3.65 -37.28
C GLN A 63 14.74 -4.50 -38.41
N ILE A 64 14.65 -3.97 -39.65
CA ILE A 64 14.11 -4.69 -40.81
C ILE A 64 15.26 -5.21 -41.71
N ILE A 65 16.18 -6.01 -41.15
CA ILE A 65 17.07 -6.89 -41.93
C ILE A 65 17.14 -8.28 -41.29
N THR A 66 16.07 -9.05 -41.48
CA THR A 66 16.00 -10.48 -41.85
C THR A 66 14.49 -10.71 -42.06
N VAL A 67 13.92 -10.69 -43.26
CA VAL A 67 14.21 -11.40 -44.51
C VAL A 67 13.88 -10.49 -45.72
N PRO A 68 14.59 -10.57 -46.87
CA PRO A 68 14.24 -9.75 -48.04
C PRO A 68 12.96 -10.24 -48.74
N LEU A 69 12.11 -9.30 -49.16
CA LEU A 69 11.04 -9.52 -50.13
C LEU A 69 11.21 -8.58 -51.31
N THR A 70 11.78 -9.10 -52.41
CA THR A 70 11.53 -8.57 -53.76
C THR A 70 10.49 -9.46 -54.44
N PRO A 71 9.50 -8.90 -55.16
CA PRO A 71 8.54 -9.71 -55.91
C PRO A 71 9.16 -10.23 -57.21
N THR A 72 8.86 -11.47 -57.62
CA THR A 72 8.48 -11.88 -59.00
C THR A 72 8.30 -13.40 -59.11
N ILE A 73 7.30 -13.76 -59.91
CA ILE A 73 6.82 -15.08 -60.37
C ILE A 73 7.94 -16.02 -60.88
N SER A 74 7.98 -17.30 -60.44
CA SER A 74 8.15 -18.56 -61.24
C SER A 74 8.68 -19.76 -60.43
N LYS A 75 8.49 -20.99 -60.98
CA LYS A 75 8.81 -22.31 -60.37
C LYS A 75 10.28 -22.77 -60.62
N PRO A 76 10.67 -24.04 -60.35
CA PRO A 76 11.40 -24.50 -59.16
C PRO A 76 12.83 -25.04 -59.49
N VAL A 77 13.58 -25.54 -58.48
CA VAL A 77 14.44 -26.77 -58.50
C VAL A 77 15.38 -26.84 -57.27
N GLU A 78 15.44 -28.05 -56.69
CA GLU A 78 16.47 -28.71 -55.83
C GLU A 78 17.21 -28.03 -54.65
N SER A 79 17.55 -28.90 -53.69
CA SER A 79 18.45 -28.73 -52.52
C SER A 79 19.91 -29.07 -52.92
N PRO A 80 20.98 -29.09 -52.06
CA PRO A 80 21.00 -29.08 -50.58
C PRO A 80 22.21 -28.35 -49.89
N ALA A 81 22.34 -28.59 -48.57
CA ALA A 81 23.54 -28.46 -47.70
C ALA A 81 24.08 -27.03 -47.39
N ARG A 82 24.33 -26.58 -46.14
CA ARG A 82 24.90 -27.12 -44.88
C ARG A 82 26.42 -26.94 -44.78
N GLU A 83 26.87 -25.95 -43.97
CA GLU A 83 28.01 -25.95 -43.01
C GLU A 83 28.07 -24.55 -42.31
N ARG A 84 28.24 -24.44 -40.97
CA ARG A 84 29.49 -24.48 -40.15
C ARG A 84 30.55 -23.44 -40.60
N SER A 85 31.22 -22.70 -39.71
CA SER A 85 31.20 -22.63 -38.23
C SER A 85 32.07 -21.48 -37.68
N SER A 86 31.72 -20.97 -36.49
CA SER A 86 32.60 -20.50 -35.39
C SER A 86 33.97 -19.81 -35.64
N GLN A 87 34.20 -18.67 -34.99
CA GLN A 87 35.11 -18.44 -33.81
C GLN A 87 35.26 -16.90 -33.62
N LYS A 88 35.16 -16.28 -32.43
CA LYS A 88 35.81 -16.42 -31.10
C LYS A 88 37.06 -15.52 -30.97
N GLU A 89 37.28 -14.98 -29.76
CA GLU A 89 38.44 -14.17 -29.30
C GLU A 89 38.39 -12.66 -29.60
N LYS A 90 38.94 -11.73 -28.80
CA LYS A 90 39.37 -11.70 -27.37
C LYS A 90 39.50 -10.20 -26.97
N SER A 91 39.27 -9.83 -25.70
CA SER A 91 39.65 -8.51 -25.15
C SER A 91 41.17 -8.41 -24.92
N PRO A 92 41.77 -7.20 -24.81
CA PRO A 92 42.28 -6.80 -23.48
C PRO A 92 42.43 -5.28 -23.14
N ASN A 93 42.50 -5.01 -21.83
CA ASN A 93 43.34 -4.03 -21.09
C ASN A 93 43.23 -2.49 -21.23
N LYS A 94 42.55 -1.86 -20.25
CA LYS A 94 43.11 -1.14 -19.06
C LYS A 94 44.39 -0.28 -19.19
N ARG A 95 44.26 1.05 -18.98
CA ARG A 95 45.18 2.10 -18.41
C ARG A 95 44.60 3.49 -18.81
N GLN A 96 44.85 4.67 -18.22
CA GLN A 96 45.45 5.16 -16.95
C GLN A 96 44.97 6.63 -16.74
N SER A 97 44.92 7.17 -15.52
CA SER A 97 44.56 8.59 -15.25
C SER A 97 45.75 9.56 -15.37
N PRO A 98 45.49 10.79 -15.87
CA PRO A 98 45.93 12.07 -15.27
C PRO A 98 44.84 13.18 -15.42
N GLU A 99 44.91 14.43 -14.94
CA GLU A 99 45.40 15.03 -13.66
C GLU A 99 44.59 16.34 -13.37
N LYS A 100 44.82 17.01 -12.23
CA LYS A 100 44.13 18.25 -11.80
C LYS A 100 44.38 19.50 -12.67
N GLY A 101 43.35 20.35 -12.82
CA GLY A 101 43.45 21.70 -13.41
C GLY A 101 42.40 22.72 -12.91
N LYS A 102 42.85 23.61 -12.01
CA LYS A 102 42.38 24.99 -11.66
C LYS A 102 40.89 25.42 -11.79
N SER A 103 40.36 25.96 -10.69
CA SER A 103 39.20 26.88 -10.65
C SER A 103 39.55 28.31 -11.08
N PRO A 104 38.58 29.04 -11.67
CA PRO A 104 38.20 30.41 -11.25
C PRO A 104 36.65 30.60 -11.29
N GLU A 105 36.01 31.67 -10.82
CA GLU A 105 36.22 32.70 -9.77
C GLU A 105 34.83 33.38 -9.55
N GLU A 106 34.56 34.04 -8.42
CA GLU A 106 33.21 34.53 -8.06
C GLU A 106 32.70 35.74 -8.85
N GLY A 107 31.39 35.76 -9.17
CA GLY A 107 30.73 36.81 -9.97
C GLY A 107 29.38 37.32 -9.41
N LYS A 108 29.46 38.26 -8.46
CA LYS A 108 28.45 39.24 -7.96
C LYS A 108 26.95 39.15 -8.38
N SER A 109 26.08 39.16 -7.37
CA SER A 109 24.64 39.48 -7.46
C SER A 109 24.33 40.96 -7.76
N PRO A 110 23.18 41.28 -8.38
CA PRO A 110 22.53 42.60 -8.32
C PRO A 110 21.30 42.67 -7.38
N GLU A 111 20.83 43.89 -7.12
CA GLU A 111 19.91 44.28 -6.03
C GLU A 111 18.39 44.24 -6.30
N LYS A 112 17.63 44.51 -5.23
CA LYS A 112 16.16 44.57 -5.08
C LYS A 112 15.46 45.64 -5.95
N GLY A 113 14.29 45.29 -6.47
CA GLY A 113 13.25 46.22 -6.99
C GLY A 113 12.09 46.44 -5.99
N LYS A 114 11.38 47.57 -6.11
CA LYS A 114 10.44 48.11 -5.09
C LYS A 114 8.98 47.61 -5.21
N SER A 115 8.26 47.64 -4.08
CA SER A 115 6.79 47.52 -4.00
C SER A 115 6.05 48.83 -4.36
N PRO A 116 4.78 48.76 -4.82
CA PRO A 116 3.82 49.87 -4.75
C PRO A 116 2.74 49.69 -3.65
N GLU A 117 2.13 50.80 -3.21
CA GLU A 117 1.11 50.85 -2.14
C GLU A 117 -0.36 50.86 -2.62
N LYS A 118 -1.23 50.35 -1.74
CA LYS A 118 -2.63 50.72 -1.42
C LYS A 118 -3.50 51.51 -2.43
N GLY A 119 -4.63 50.90 -2.81
CA GLY A 119 -5.88 51.56 -3.24
C GLY A 119 -7.00 51.41 -2.19
N LYS A 120 -8.00 52.30 -2.20
CA LYS A 120 -8.98 52.52 -1.10
C LYS A 120 -10.25 51.65 -1.18
N SER A 121 -10.84 51.36 -0.01
CA SER A 121 -12.22 50.85 0.14
C SER A 121 -13.28 51.96 0.00
N PRO A 122 -14.53 51.60 -0.39
CA PRO A 122 -15.76 52.34 -0.04
C PRO A 122 -16.53 51.71 1.14
N GLU A 123 -17.34 52.49 1.84
CA GLU A 123 -18.10 52.09 3.03
C GLU A 123 -19.64 51.94 2.80
N LYS A 124 -20.24 51.04 3.60
CA LYS A 124 -21.60 51.08 4.23
C LYS A 124 -22.88 51.13 3.37
N GLY A 125 -23.67 50.05 3.51
CA GLY A 125 -25.13 50.01 3.36
C GLY A 125 -25.79 49.45 4.64
N LYS A 126 -26.82 50.14 5.15
CA LYS A 126 -27.32 50.14 6.55
C LYS A 126 -27.95 48.83 7.10
N SER A 127 -27.92 48.76 8.43
CA SER A 127 -28.50 47.78 9.40
C SER A 127 -30.02 47.55 9.36
N LEU A 128 -30.47 46.43 9.97
CA LEU A 128 -31.69 46.37 10.80
C LEU A 128 -31.56 45.40 12.02
N GLN A 129 -32.39 45.62 13.03
CA GLN A 129 -32.15 45.48 14.48
C GLN A 129 -32.13 44.09 15.16
N LYS A 130 -31.55 44.06 16.38
CA LYS A 130 -31.77 43.04 17.42
C LYS A 130 -33.17 43.12 18.04
N GLY A 131 -33.82 41.97 18.22
CA GLY A 131 -34.87 41.74 19.24
C GLY A 131 -34.27 41.29 20.59
N LYS A 132 -34.95 41.57 21.72
CA LYS A 132 -34.39 41.45 23.08
C LYS A 132 -34.83 40.18 23.84
N SER A 133 -33.87 39.61 24.58
CA SER A 133 -33.93 38.95 25.90
C SER A 133 -35.27 38.47 26.53
N LEU A 134 -35.21 37.32 27.22
CA LEU A 134 -35.80 37.14 28.56
C LEU A 134 -35.04 36.09 29.40
N GLN A 135 -35.12 36.21 30.72
CA GLN A 135 -34.24 35.53 31.72
C GLN A 135 -34.85 34.29 32.38
N LYS A 136 -34.00 33.56 33.12
CA LYS A 136 -34.33 32.46 34.05
C LYS A 136 -35.16 32.89 35.27
N GLY A 137 -36.06 32.00 35.70
CA GLY A 137 -36.40 31.70 37.12
C GLY A 137 -37.03 30.29 37.15
N LYS A 138 -36.54 29.26 37.86
CA LYS A 138 -36.25 28.99 39.28
C LYS A 138 -37.46 28.61 40.16
N SER A 139 -37.49 27.32 40.55
CA SER A 139 -38.19 26.72 41.72
C SER A 139 -39.72 26.50 41.56
N LEU A 140 -40.41 25.54 42.22
CA LEU A 140 -40.01 24.50 43.20
C LEU A 140 -41.13 23.41 43.37
N GLN A 141 -40.85 22.34 44.13
CA GLN A 141 -41.75 21.42 44.87
C GLN A 141 -42.22 20.06 44.29
N LYS A 142 -42.63 19.18 45.25
CA LYS A 142 -42.72 17.71 45.22
C LYS A 142 -44.17 17.18 45.33
N GLY A 143 -44.37 15.94 44.84
CA GLY A 143 -45.41 15.00 45.32
C GLY A 143 -46.74 15.06 44.56
N LYS A 144 -47.53 13.97 44.43
CA LYS A 144 -47.39 12.58 44.92
C LYS A 144 -47.93 11.59 43.85
N SER A 145 -47.55 10.31 43.95
CA SER A 145 -48.21 9.15 43.30
C SER A 145 -49.63 8.91 43.89
N PRO A 146 -50.51 8.07 43.30
CA PRO A 146 -50.35 6.60 43.20
C PRO A 146 -50.72 6.08 41.78
N GLN A 147 -50.90 4.80 41.45
CA GLN A 147 -50.71 3.48 42.12
C GLN A 147 -49.69 2.62 41.33
N LYS A 148 -49.41 1.39 41.79
CA LYS A 148 -48.83 0.30 41.00
C LYS A 148 -49.37 -1.02 41.56
N GLU A 149 -50.15 -1.78 40.79
CA GLU A 149 -50.61 -3.11 41.22
C GLU A 149 -49.70 -4.23 40.72
N GLN A 150 -49.62 -5.30 41.51
CA GLN A 150 -48.86 -6.51 41.23
C GLN A 150 -49.75 -7.74 41.45
N SER A 151 -49.71 -8.69 40.53
CA SER A 151 -49.66 -10.12 40.83
C SER A 151 -48.88 -10.79 39.68
N SER A 152 -47.91 -11.70 39.86
CA SER A 152 -47.61 -12.71 40.89
C SER A 152 -48.41 -14.01 40.76
N GLN A 153 -47.83 -14.99 40.04
CA GLN A 153 -47.77 -16.37 40.53
C GLN A 153 -46.39 -16.99 40.26
N LYS A 154 -45.96 -17.84 41.19
CA LYS A 154 -44.75 -18.68 41.13
C LYS A 154 -45.14 -20.08 40.67
N GLU A 155 -44.19 -20.81 40.09
CA GLU A 155 -43.97 -22.20 40.50
C GLU A 155 -42.49 -22.46 40.76
N GLN A 156 -42.21 -23.43 41.62
CA GLN A 156 -40.87 -23.87 42.03
C GLN A 156 -40.72 -25.35 41.69
N SER A 157 -39.53 -25.80 41.28
CA SER A 157 -39.02 -27.09 41.73
C SER A 157 -37.49 -27.15 41.64
N SER A 158 -36.91 -28.08 42.37
CA SER A 158 -35.48 -28.18 42.63
C SER A 158 -35.10 -29.63 42.90
N HIS A 159 -34.03 -30.13 42.28
CA HIS A 159 -33.45 -31.44 42.63
C HIS A 159 -31.91 -31.43 42.63
N LYS A 160 -31.34 -32.26 43.51
CA LYS A 160 -29.91 -32.35 43.84
C LYS A 160 -29.60 -33.76 44.37
N ARG A 161 -28.37 -34.25 44.12
CA ARG A 161 -27.76 -35.54 44.58
C ARG A 161 -28.28 -36.78 43.82
N GLN A 162 -27.56 -37.91 43.69
CA GLN A 162 -26.34 -38.47 44.32
C GLN A 162 -25.35 -38.96 43.22
N ALA A 163 -24.00 -38.89 43.34
CA ALA A 163 -23.05 -39.72 44.12
C ALA A 163 -22.97 -41.21 43.64
N PRO A 164 -21.78 -41.87 43.61
CA PRO A 164 -21.07 -42.24 44.85
C PRO A 164 -19.52 -42.12 44.82
N SER A 165 -18.90 -42.54 45.91
CA SER A 165 -17.49 -42.42 46.26
C SER A 165 -16.88 -43.75 46.76
N ILE A 166 -15.62 -44.01 46.42
CA ILE A 166 -14.69 -44.99 47.07
C ILE A 166 -13.32 -44.27 47.04
N SER A 167 -12.64 -43.84 48.10
CA SER A 167 -12.32 -44.34 49.46
C SER A 167 -11.06 -45.23 49.53
N GLY A 168 -10.08 -44.82 50.36
CA GLY A 168 -8.74 -45.42 50.51
C GLY A 168 -7.63 -44.51 49.95
N GLY A 169 -6.68 -43.96 50.71
CA GLY A 169 -6.33 -44.16 52.12
C GLY A 169 -5.02 -44.97 52.26
N GLY A 170 -3.91 -44.29 52.57
CA GLY A 170 -2.59 -44.93 52.73
C GLY A 170 -1.48 -43.91 53.03
N GLU A 171 -0.60 -44.24 53.97
CA GLU A 171 0.30 -43.29 54.64
C GLU A 171 1.72 -43.18 54.04
N CYS A 172 2.43 -42.14 54.49
CA CYS A 172 3.87 -41.91 54.30
C CYS A 172 4.75 -42.96 55.02
N LYS A 173 5.86 -43.39 54.38
CA LYS A 173 7.08 -43.87 55.06
C LYS A 173 8.34 -43.76 54.18
N LYS A 174 9.51 -43.75 54.84
CA LYS A 174 10.83 -43.28 54.35
C LYS A 174 11.73 -44.36 53.69
N SER A 175 12.80 -43.87 53.04
CA SER A 175 14.10 -44.52 52.71
C SER A 175 14.10 -45.48 51.51
N LYS A 176 15.18 -45.61 50.71
CA LYS A 176 16.58 -45.09 50.70
C LYS A 176 16.87 -44.48 49.31
N PHE A 177 17.62 -43.41 49.08
CA PHE A 177 19.09 -43.20 49.18
C PHE A 177 19.97 -44.25 48.46
N ASP A 178 20.40 -43.91 47.24
CA ASP A 178 21.71 -44.12 46.58
C ASP A 178 21.60 -43.37 45.22
N LYS A 179 22.42 -42.41 44.75
CA LYS A 179 23.72 -41.77 45.06
C LYS A 179 24.85 -42.07 44.03
N SER A 180 24.69 -41.52 42.83
CA SER A 180 25.72 -41.25 41.80
C SER A 180 25.05 -40.50 40.63
N ASP A 181 25.50 -39.37 40.09
CA ASP A 181 26.68 -38.54 40.40
C ASP A 181 26.33 -37.05 40.35
N GLN A 182 26.99 -36.26 41.21
CA GLN A 182 27.06 -34.80 41.06
C GLN A 182 28.37 -34.45 40.39
N GLU A 183 28.31 -33.77 39.24
CA GLU A 183 29.44 -32.97 38.78
C GLU A 183 29.21 -31.52 39.24
N THR A 184 30.07 -31.08 40.16
CA THR A 184 29.91 -29.85 40.92
C THR A 184 30.59 -28.69 40.22
N VAL A 185 29.87 -27.59 39.99
CA VAL A 185 30.49 -26.26 39.82
C VAL A 185 29.80 -25.29 40.79
N GLU A 186 30.43 -25.12 41.95
CA GLU A 186 30.11 -24.04 42.88
C GLU A 186 30.61 -22.69 42.35
N GLN A 187 29.88 -21.61 42.67
CA GLN A 187 30.50 -20.34 43.07
C GLN A 187 29.66 -19.72 44.17
N PRO A 188 30.28 -19.37 45.31
CA PRO A 188 30.29 -17.96 45.70
C PRO A 188 31.60 -17.51 46.36
N ILE A 189 31.95 -16.23 46.19
CA ILE A 189 32.41 -15.27 47.21
C ILE A 189 32.51 -13.91 46.49
N SER A 190 31.81 -12.89 46.98
CA SER A 190 32.00 -11.49 46.58
C SER A 190 32.61 -10.75 47.78
N THR A 191 33.71 -10.05 47.54
CA THR A 191 34.50 -9.44 48.61
C THR A 191 33.78 -8.25 49.25
N ASP A 192 34.04 -7.97 50.53
CA ASP A 192 33.39 -6.84 51.20
C ASP A 192 33.79 -5.48 50.61
N LYS A 193 34.91 -5.41 49.88
CA LYS A 193 35.31 -4.22 49.11
C LYS A 193 34.38 -3.95 47.93
N GLU A 194 34.03 -4.97 47.14
CA GLU A 194 33.06 -4.83 46.03
C GLU A 194 31.71 -4.28 46.53
N LYS A 195 31.23 -4.79 47.67
CA LYS A 195 29.98 -4.33 48.30
C LYS A 195 30.04 -2.87 48.73
N GLU A 196 31.21 -2.37 49.12
CA GLU A 196 31.41 -0.97 49.49
C GLU A 196 31.45 -0.06 48.25
N GLU A 197 32.11 -0.49 47.17
CA GLU A 197 32.14 0.20 45.87
C GLU A 197 30.74 0.30 45.24
N MET A 198 29.96 -0.78 45.30
CA MET A 198 28.57 -0.81 44.82
C MET A 198 27.65 0.17 45.57
N ASN A 199 27.91 0.41 46.86
CA ASN A 199 27.17 1.39 47.65
C ASN A 199 27.61 2.83 47.31
N LYS A 200 28.92 3.09 47.21
CA LYS A 200 29.48 4.39 46.79
C LYS A 200 28.98 4.80 45.41
N TYR A 201 28.83 3.86 44.48
CA TYR A 201 28.21 4.09 43.17
C TYR A 201 26.78 4.65 43.31
N LEU A 202 25.91 3.98 44.07
CA LEU A 202 24.53 4.44 44.28
C LEU A 202 24.46 5.78 45.04
N GLU A 203 25.32 6.00 46.03
CA GLU A 203 25.41 7.26 46.76
C GLU A 203 25.80 8.41 45.82
N SER A 204 26.75 8.21 44.91
CA SER A 204 27.12 9.21 43.90
C SER A 204 25.98 9.59 42.93
N ILE A 205 25.04 8.68 42.68
CA ILE A 205 23.80 8.97 41.91
C ILE A 205 22.82 9.74 42.80
N PHE A 206 22.63 9.33 44.05
CA PHE A 206 21.66 9.91 44.96
C PHE A 206 22.02 11.32 45.42
N GLU A 207 23.31 11.66 45.54
CA GLU A 207 23.76 13.02 45.87
C GLU A 207 23.34 14.06 44.84
N LYS A 208 23.27 13.70 43.56
CA LYS A 208 22.88 14.58 42.44
C LYS A 208 21.44 15.10 42.54
N SER A 209 20.56 14.44 43.30
CA SER A 209 19.12 14.74 43.34
C SER A 209 18.58 14.94 44.77
N LEU A 210 17.66 15.88 44.95
CA LEU A 210 16.91 16.03 46.20
C LEU A 210 16.14 14.74 46.57
N ASN A 211 15.61 14.03 45.56
CA ASN A 211 14.92 12.75 45.77
C ASN A 211 15.89 11.65 46.18
N GLY A 212 17.11 11.62 45.61
CA GLY A 212 18.16 10.70 46.01
C GLY A 212 18.62 10.93 47.45
N ARG A 213 18.89 12.20 47.84
CA ARG A 213 19.23 12.56 49.22
C ARG A 213 18.12 12.20 50.22
N ALA A 214 16.84 12.25 49.82
CA ALA A 214 15.72 11.77 50.62
C ALA A 214 15.72 10.23 50.76
N VAL A 215 16.03 9.49 49.69
CA VAL A 215 16.18 8.02 49.70
C VAL A 215 17.30 7.59 50.65
N MET A 216 18.47 8.22 50.61
CA MET A 216 19.60 7.91 51.51
C MET A 216 19.19 8.06 52.98
N LYS A 217 18.57 9.20 53.35
CA LYS A 217 18.05 9.42 54.71
C LYS A 217 16.96 8.42 55.11
N ALA A 218 16.10 8.01 54.17
CA ALA A 218 15.04 7.04 54.45
C ALA A 218 15.59 5.63 54.71
N VAL A 219 16.60 5.19 53.94
CA VAL A 219 17.29 3.91 54.14
C VAL A 219 18.06 3.90 55.48
N GLN A 220 18.80 4.96 55.80
CA GLN A 220 19.48 5.12 57.10
C GLN A 220 18.50 5.00 58.28
N ASN A 221 17.31 5.61 58.15
CA ASN A 221 16.25 5.56 59.17
C ASN A 221 15.39 4.27 59.12
N LYS A 222 15.77 3.26 58.31
CA LYS A 222 15.03 2.00 58.09
C LYS A 222 13.56 2.19 57.65
N LYS A 223 13.23 3.31 57.01
CA LYS A 223 11.90 3.66 56.50
C LYS A 223 11.82 3.47 54.99
N PHE A 224 11.86 2.22 54.54
CA PHE A 224 11.77 1.88 53.11
C PHE A 224 10.34 1.49 52.71
N ASP A 225 9.52 2.50 52.39
CA ASP A 225 8.16 2.31 51.91
C ASP A 225 8.05 2.29 50.36
N ALA A 226 6.84 2.14 49.83
CA ALA A 226 6.61 2.13 48.39
C ALA A 226 6.92 3.47 47.69
N THR A 227 6.85 4.59 48.40
CA THR A 227 7.15 5.94 47.91
C THR A 227 8.66 6.10 47.74
N ILE A 228 9.43 5.78 48.78
CA ILE A 228 10.89 5.78 48.78
C ILE A 228 11.44 4.79 47.76
N ARG A 229 10.86 3.58 47.65
CA ARG A 229 11.24 2.60 46.62
C ARG A 229 11.02 3.15 45.20
N LYS A 230 9.93 3.88 44.95
CA LYS A 230 9.69 4.54 43.65
C LYS A 230 10.73 5.64 43.38
N MET A 231 11.01 6.49 44.36
CA MET A 231 12.00 7.57 44.25
C MET A 231 13.40 7.02 43.95
N LEU A 232 13.80 5.92 44.62
CA LEU A 232 15.06 5.21 44.37
C LEU A 232 15.16 4.75 42.90
N LEU A 233 14.13 4.07 42.40
CA LEU A 233 14.10 3.55 41.03
C LEU A 233 14.12 4.69 39.99
N ASP A 234 13.36 5.76 40.25
CA ASP A 234 13.30 6.93 39.37
C ASP A 234 14.66 7.64 39.27
N CYS A 235 15.41 7.77 40.37
CA CYS A 235 16.75 8.36 40.36
C CYS A 235 17.75 7.52 39.55
N ILE A 236 17.79 6.20 39.80
CA ILE A 236 18.74 5.29 39.13
C ILE A 236 18.47 5.23 37.62
N ILE A 237 17.22 4.97 37.22
CA ILE A 237 16.86 4.82 35.80
C ILE A 237 17.02 6.13 35.03
N THR A 238 16.77 7.29 35.65
CA THR A 238 16.96 8.58 34.97
C THR A 238 18.44 8.84 34.71
N HIS A 239 19.31 8.62 35.70
CA HIS A 239 20.76 8.77 35.56
C HIS A 239 21.35 7.86 34.48
N GLU A 240 21.00 6.57 34.50
CA GLU A 240 21.44 5.59 33.50
C GLU A 240 20.95 5.95 32.07
N LEU A 241 19.78 6.57 31.94
CA LEU A 241 19.27 7.06 30.66
C LEU A 241 19.98 8.33 30.18
N GLU A 242 20.36 9.22 31.08
CA GLU A 242 21.13 10.45 30.80
C GLU A 242 22.58 10.15 30.39
N GLU A 243 23.19 9.10 30.95
CA GLU A 243 24.55 8.66 30.60
C GLU A 243 24.59 7.81 29.30
N SER A 244 23.46 7.21 28.90
CA SER A 244 23.35 6.43 27.67
C SER A 244 23.05 7.29 26.42
N SER A 245 23.95 7.27 25.43
CA SER A 245 23.79 8.03 24.18
C SER A 245 22.63 7.56 23.29
N ASP A 246 22.07 6.37 23.54
CA ASP A 246 21.01 5.73 22.75
C ASP A 246 19.72 5.44 23.55
N MET A 247 19.63 5.97 24.78
CA MET A 247 18.56 5.72 25.75
C MET A 247 18.30 4.22 26.03
N LYS A 248 19.36 3.39 26.06
CA LYS A 248 19.27 1.96 26.41
C LYS A 248 20.12 1.56 27.61
N ILE A 249 19.52 0.74 28.46
CA ILE A 249 20.19 0.09 29.60
C ILE A 249 20.41 -1.38 29.25
N SER A 250 21.65 -1.88 29.42
CA SER A 250 22.00 -3.25 29.06
C SER A 250 21.48 -4.29 30.06
N THR A 251 21.37 -5.55 29.65
CA THR A 251 21.02 -6.67 30.55
C THR A 251 22.04 -6.84 31.68
N ASN A 252 23.32 -6.55 31.43
CA ASN A 252 24.36 -6.64 32.46
C ASN A 252 24.26 -5.48 33.45
N THR A 253 23.95 -4.27 32.96
CA THR A 253 23.66 -3.09 33.80
C THR A 253 22.48 -3.35 34.72
N PHE A 254 21.37 -3.92 34.22
CA PHE A 254 20.23 -4.28 35.07
C PHE A 254 20.55 -5.33 36.15
N LYS A 255 21.40 -6.33 35.85
CA LYS A 255 21.88 -7.30 36.85
C LYS A 255 22.73 -6.62 37.92
N TYR A 256 23.67 -5.77 37.50
CA TYR A 256 24.55 -5.01 38.40
C TYR A 256 23.72 -4.14 39.35
N LEU A 257 22.83 -3.29 38.80
CA LEU A 257 21.94 -2.42 39.57
C LEU A 257 21.06 -3.18 40.57
N ALA A 258 20.51 -4.34 40.19
CA ALA A 258 19.71 -5.16 41.10
C ALA A 258 20.51 -5.68 42.31
N ASN A 259 21.78 -6.03 42.10
CA ASN A 259 22.68 -6.43 43.19
C ASN A 259 23.08 -5.21 44.04
N CYS A 260 23.37 -4.05 43.44
CA CYS A 260 23.67 -2.81 44.17
C CYS A 260 22.51 -2.41 45.09
N ILE A 261 21.27 -2.39 44.59
CA ILE A 261 20.11 -1.98 45.40
C ILE A 261 19.85 -2.99 46.52
N SER A 262 19.98 -4.30 46.26
CA SER A 262 19.81 -5.32 47.28
C SER A 262 20.87 -5.20 48.39
N ASN A 263 22.13 -4.93 48.04
CA ASN A 263 23.22 -4.69 49.00
C ASN A 263 23.05 -3.37 49.78
N TYR A 264 22.49 -2.33 49.17
CA TYR A 264 22.25 -1.03 49.78
C TYR A 264 21.06 -1.04 50.75
N VAL A 265 19.93 -1.61 50.33
CA VAL A 265 18.67 -1.60 51.10
C VAL A 265 18.61 -2.76 52.10
N LYS A 266 19.26 -3.90 51.81
CA LYS A 266 19.36 -5.12 52.66
C LYS A 266 18.04 -5.78 53.09
N ILE A 267 16.89 -5.27 52.66
CA ILE A 267 15.55 -5.80 52.96
C ILE A 267 15.02 -6.68 51.82
N GLU A 268 15.42 -6.39 50.58
CA GLU A 268 14.84 -6.98 49.37
C GLU A 268 15.90 -7.69 48.52
N ALA A 269 15.57 -8.88 48.01
CA ALA A 269 16.46 -9.67 47.17
C ALA A 269 16.65 -9.06 45.77
N PRO A 270 17.76 -9.34 45.06
CA PRO A 270 18.01 -8.79 43.71
C PRO A 270 16.91 -9.15 42.70
N THR A 271 16.27 -10.31 42.88
CA THR A 271 15.16 -10.81 42.06
C THR A 271 13.90 -9.94 42.10
N VAL A 272 13.73 -9.08 43.12
CA VAL A 272 12.67 -8.06 43.14
C VAL A 272 12.92 -6.98 42.08
N TYR A 273 14.18 -6.62 41.89
CA TYR A 273 14.62 -5.54 41.02
C TYR A 273 14.83 -5.97 39.57
N TYR A 274 15.44 -7.14 39.36
CA TYR A 274 15.66 -7.71 38.03
C TYR A 274 15.65 -9.23 38.02
N ILE A 275 14.91 -9.79 37.06
CA ILE A 275 14.95 -11.20 36.66
C ILE A 275 15.22 -11.21 35.15
N PRO A 276 16.34 -11.81 34.67
CA PRO A 276 16.65 -11.86 33.25
C PRO A 276 15.61 -12.67 32.47
N ALA A 277 15.51 -12.41 31.17
CA ALA A 277 14.68 -13.21 30.28
C ALA A 277 15.21 -14.65 30.23
N ARG A 278 14.31 -15.64 30.26
CA ARG A 278 14.65 -17.07 30.21
C ARG A 278 13.75 -17.82 29.22
N ARG A 279 14.24 -18.95 28.70
CA ARG A 279 13.44 -19.87 27.90
C ARG A 279 12.92 -20.99 28.81
N ASP A 280 11.63 -21.24 28.76
CA ASP A 280 10.90 -22.20 29.59
C ASP A 280 10.19 -23.17 28.64
N GLY A 281 10.88 -24.25 28.29
CA GLY A 281 10.52 -25.12 27.16
C GLY A 281 10.39 -24.32 25.85
N SER A 282 9.21 -24.38 25.22
CA SER A 282 8.88 -23.65 24.00
C SER A 282 8.70 -22.13 24.19
N ASN A 283 8.45 -21.67 25.42
CA ASN A 283 8.02 -20.31 25.70
C ASN A 283 9.20 -19.40 26.10
N ARG A 284 9.25 -18.18 25.52
CA ARG A 284 10.20 -17.14 25.95
C ARG A 284 9.55 -16.28 27.05
N VAL A 285 10.09 -16.34 28.26
CA VAL A 285 9.67 -15.48 29.38
C VAL A 285 10.51 -14.20 29.36
N SER A 286 9.86 -13.07 29.07
CA SER A 286 10.48 -11.74 29.11
C SER A 286 11.09 -11.40 30.47
N ALA A 287 12.10 -10.53 30.48
CA ALA A 287 12.68 -10.01 31.72
C ALA A 287 11.63 -9.30 32.59
N LYS A 288 11.74 -9.46 33.91
CA LYS A 288 10.81 -8.91 34.92
C LYS A 288 11.58 -8.18 36.02
N GLY A 289 10.86 -7.50 36.90
CA GLY A 289 11.43 -6.77 38.03
C GLY A 289 11.19 -5.26 37.96
N MET A 290 11.34 -4.59 39.11
CA MET A 290 10.95 -3.19 39.25
C MET A 290 11.78 -2.21 38.42
N LEU A 291 13.06 -2.51 38.16
CA LEU A 291 13.91 -1.69 37.29
C LEU A 291 13.42 -1.70 35.83
N VAL A 292 13.04 -2.88 35.32
CA VAL A 292 12.51 -3.04 33.94
C VAL A 292 11.20 -2.28 33.77
N GLN A 293 10.33 -2.34 34.78
CA GLN A 293 9.05 -1.63 34.76
C GLN A 293 9.25 -0.11 34.82
N ASN A 294 10.17 0.38 35.67
CA ASN A 294 10.46 1.80 35.77
C ASN A 294 11.09 2.33 34.45
N TYR A 295 12.07 1.62 33.89
CA TYR A 295 12.68 1.89 32.59
C TYR A 295 11.62 2.05 31.48
N HIS A 296 10.71 1.08 31.31
CA HIS A 296 9.66 1.19 30.30
C HIS A 296 8.68 2.36 30.56
N ASN A 297 8.38 2.66 31.84
CA ASN A 297 7.54 3.80 32.19
C ASN A 297 8.24 5.13 31.87
N ARG A 298 9.53 5.27 32.17
CA ARG A 298 10.35 6.46 31.86
C ARG A 298 10.48 6.66 30.35
N LEU A 299 10.81 5.60 29.61
CA LEU A 299 10.84 5.63 28.14
C LEU A 299 9.49 5.98 27.48
N ARG A 300 8.36 5.64 28.13
CA ARG A 300 7.04 6.08 27.69
C ARG A 300 6.87 7.58 27.90
N VAL A 301 7.15 8.09 29.11
CA VAL A 301 7.08 9.54 29.41
C VAL A 301 7.96 10.35 28.44
N TYR A 302 9.22 9.97 28.23
CA TYR A 302 10.10 10.67 27.28
C TYR A 302 9.59 10.59 25.83
N SER A 303 8.90 9.51 25.45
CA SER A 303 8.30 9.41 24.12
C SER A 303 7.04 10.25 23.96
N ASP A 304 6.18 10.28 24.97
CA ASP A 304 4.95 11.07 24.96
C ASP A 304 5.25 12.59 25.08
N CYS A 305 6.40 12.96 25.67
CA CYS A 305 6.94 14.33 25.66
C CYS A 305 7.79 14.68 24.42
N GLY A 306 7.89 13.79 23.42
CA GLY A 306 8.64 14.04 22.18
C GLY A 306 10.17 14.01 22.29
N PHE A 307 10.73 13.72 23.47
CA PHE A 307 12.17 13.59 23.70
C PHE A 307 12.75 12.26 23.16
N ARG A 308 11.88 11.31 22.78
CA ARG A 308 12.27 10.00 22.21
C ARG A 308 11.27 9.51 21.15
N THR A 309 11.75 9.34 19.92
CA THR A 309 10.97 8.70 18.84
C THR A 309 10.68 7.23 19.15
N LYS A 310 9.46 6.78 18.81
CA LYS A 310 8.96 5.43 19.12
C LYS A 310 9.61 4.42 18.17
N ARG A 311 10.42 3.51 18.71
CA ARG A 311 11.00 2.38 17.97
C ARG A 311 9.95 1.28 17.80
N GLU A 312 9.39 1.13 16.60
CA GLU A 312 8.54 0.00 16.27
C GLU A 312 9.33 -1.33 16.28
N LYS A 313 8.62 -2.43 16.55
CA LYS A 313 9.21 -3.66 17.07
C LYS A 313 9.22 -4.74 15.98
N LEU A 314 10.40 -5.04 15.41
CA LEU A 314 10.57 -6.16 14.48
C LEU A 314 10.04 -7.46 15.11
N MET A 315 9.19 -8.17 14.37
CA MET A 315 8.84 -9.56 14.65
C MET A 315 9.77 -10.46 13.84
N SER A 316 10.43 -11.39 14.52
CA SER A 316 11.33 -12.35 13.91
C SER A 316 10.56 -13.44 13.17
N ILE A 317 10.86 -13.65 11.89
CA ILE A 317 10.57 -14.88 11.16
C ILE A 317 11.88 -15.68 11.09
N ASP A 318 11.80 -17.00 11.28
CA ASP A 318 12.97 -17.88 11.28
C ASP A 318 13.59 -18.04 9.89
N MET A 319 14.92 -18.12 9.84
CA MET A 319 15.73 -18.22 8.63
C MET A 319 16.02 -19.68 8.24
N PRO A 320 15.85 -20.05 6.95
CA PRO A 320 16.65 -21.09 6.30
C PRO A 320 17.86 -20.45 5.62
N SER A 321 19.05 -20.99 5.89
CA SER A 321 20.33 -20.49 5.38
C SER A 321 20.47 -20.60 3.85
N SER A 322 20.85 -19.50 3.18
CA SER A 322 21.53 -19.54 1.88
C SER A 322 22.37 -18.28 1.69
N SER A 323 23.59 -18.44 1.17
CA SER A 323 24.61 -17.40 1.10
C SER A 323 24.81 -16.84 -0.31
N SER A 324 24.69 -15.52 -0.47
CA SER A 324 25.56 -14.74 -1.37
C SER A 324 25.37 -13.24 -1.13
N SER A 325 26.46 -12.49 -1.20
CA SER A 325 26.54 -11.07 -0.84
C SER A 325 25.94 -10.14 -1.89
N GLU A 326 25.11 -9.18 -1.46
CA GLU A 326 24.85 -7.92 -2.18
C GLU A 326 24.58 -6.80 -1.16
N GLU A 327 24.86 -5.55 -1.53
CA GLU A 327 24.98 -4.42 -0.60
C GLU A 327 23.64 -3.99 0.01
N ILE A 328 23.55 -3.94 1.34
CA ILE A 328 22.33 -3.56 2.06
C ILE A 328 22.32 -2.05 2.34
N ALA A 329 21.43 -1.33 1.65
CA ALA A 329 21.06 0.05 1.97
C ALA A 329 20.47 0.18 3.40
N PRO A 330 20.61 1.34 4.07
CA PRO A 330 20.22 1.49 5.47
C PRO A 330 18.72 1.23 5.73
N PRO A 331 18.34 0.80 6.95
CA PRO A 331 16.98 0.42 7.27
C PRO A 331 16.07 1.66 7.33
N VAL A 332 15.36 1.91 6.25
CA VAL A 332 14.42 3.04 6.12
C VAL A 332 13.23 2.84 7.05
N THR A 333 12.83 3.89 7.77
CA THR A 333 11.67 3.79 8.67
C THR A 333 10.38 4.13 7.92
N PHE A 334 9.29 3.42 8.26
CA PHE A 334 7.99 3.57 7.59
C PHE A 334 7.53 5.04 7.58
N ASP A 335 7.68 5.77 8.69
CA ASP A 335 7.16 7.13 8.81
C ASP A 335 7.95 8.12 7.93
N GLU A 336 9.27 7.96 7.76
CA GLU A 336 10.09 8.78 6.84
C GLU A 336 9.65 8.59 5.38
N ASP A 337 9.46 7.34 4.94
CA ASP A 337 8.96 7.03 3.60
C ASP A 337 7.53 7.53 3.41
N ASN A 338 6.66 7.31 4.38
CA ASN A 338 5.26 7.71 4.31
C ASN A 338 5.10 9.24 4.32
N GLU A 339 5.98 9.99 5.00
CA GLU A 339 6.05 11.45 4.89
C GLU A 339 6.59 11.92 3.53
N TRP A 340 7.58 11.22 2.98
CA TRP A 340 8.13 11.53 1.65
C TRP A 340 7.06 11.34 0.57
N LEU A 341 6.28 10.25 0.63
CA LEU A 341 5.17 9.94 -0.29
C LEU A 341 4.03 10.98 -0.28
N GLN A 342 3.88 11.75 0.81
CA GLN A 342 2.89 12.83 0.88
C GLN A 342 3.34 14.12 0.19
N LYS A 343 4.64 14.27 -0.04
CA LYS A 343 5.26 15.50 -0.57
C LYS A 343 5.79 15.33 -2.00
N CYS A 344 6.29 14.15 -2.33
CA CYS A 344 7.00 13.87 -3.58
C CYS A 344 6.19 12.97 -4.51
N THR A 345 6.18 13.30 -5.81
CA THR A 345 5.54 12.48 -6.86
C THR A 345 6.55 11.86 -7.83
N GLU A 346 7.81 12.26 -7.76
CA GLU A 346 8.87 11.88 -8.72
C GLU A 346 10.22 11.77 -7.97
N PRO A 347 11.21 11.00 -8.47
CA PRO A 347 11.12 10.12 -9.64
C PRO A 347 10.33 8.84 -9.37
N PHE A 348 9.72 8.27 -10.42
CA PHE A 348 8.79 7.13 -10.28
C PHE A 348 9.45 5.87 -9.68
N ASP A 349 10.72 5.61 -9.95
CA ASP A 349 11.37 4.39 -9.46
C ASP A 349 11.50 4.40 -7.93
N ILE A 350 12.04 5.49 -7.37
CA ILE A 350 12.13 5.71 -5.91
C ILE A 350 10.72 5.74 -5.29
N LEU A 351 9.77 6.43 -5.94
CA LEU A 351 8.37 6.46 -5.51
C LEU A 351 7.79 5.05 -5.42
N SER A 352 7.94 4.22 -6.45
CA SER A 352 7.37 2.87 -6.49
C SER A 352 7.94 1.95 -5.42
N LEU A 353 9.25 2.06 -5.14
CA LEU A 353 9.93 1.32 -4.08
C LEU A 353 9.39 1.72 -2.69
N LYS A 354 9.35 3.02 -2.38
CA LYS A 354 8.79 3.55 -1.12
C LYS A 354 7.29 3.26 -0.99
N TRP A 355 6.54 3.34 -2.10
CA TRP A 355 5.11 3.03 -2.16
C TRP A 355 4.84 1.58 -1.80
N LYS A 356 5.62 0.65 -2.36
CA LYS A 356 5.56 -0.79 -2.04
C LYS A 356 5.99 -1.07 -0.60
N ALA A 357 7.10 -0.49 -0.15
CA ALA A 357 7.61 -0.66 1.23
C ALA A 357 6.62 -0.18 2.30
N THR A 358 5.90 0.92 2.03
CA THR A 358 4.86 1.45 2.93
C THR A 358 3.50 0.78 2.78
N SER A 359 3.22 0.14 1.63
CA SER A 359 1.88 -0.30 1.20
C SER A 359 1.07 -0.97 2.30
N LYS A 360 1.60 -2.06 2.89
CA LYS A 360 0.94 -2.85 3.93
C LYS A 360 0.46 -2.02 5.13
N ILE A 361 1.31 -1.14 5.66
CA ILE A 361 0.99 -0.32 6.84
C ILE A 361 0.14 0.88 6.45
N ARG A 362 0.40 1.51 5.29
CA ARG A 362 -0.34 2.68 4.78
C ARG A 362 -1.79 2.31 4.47
N ILE A 363 -2.03 1.20 3.78
CA ILE A 363 -3.38 0.69 3.49
C ILE A 363 -4.08 0.29 4.78
N ALA A 364 -3.42 -0.45 5.69
CA ALA A 364 -4.02 -0.82 6.97
C ALA A 364 -4.41 0.39 7.83
N ARG A 365 -3.56 1.43 7.89
CA ARG A 365 -3.88 2.71 8.56
C ARG A 365 -5.06 3.41 7.88
N TYR A 366 -5.13 3.42 6.54
CA TYR A 366 -6.24 4.01 5.78
C TYR A 366 -7.57 3.25 5.95
N HIS A 367 -7.60 1.93 5.75
CA HIS A 367 -8.79 1.09 5.92
C HIS A 367 -9.30 1.04 7.37
N SER A 368 -8.43 1.24 8.36
CA SER A 368 -8.82 1.39 9.78
C SER A 368 -9.34 2.79 10.13
N SER A 369 -9.28 3.74 9.19
CA SER A 369 -9.76 5.12 9.37
C SER A 369 -11.04 5.37 8.59
N ASP A 370 -11.89 6.26 9.09
CA ASP A 370 -13.06 6.77 8.35
C ASP A 370 -12.66 7.89 7.36
N GLN A 371 -11.45 7.80 6.79
CA GLN A 371 -10.96 8.79 5.83
C GLN A 371 -11.59 8.54 4.46
N ARG A 372 -12.15 9.59 3.87
CA ARG A 372 -12.70 9.53 2.51
C ARG A 372 -11.58 9.38 1.47
N ALA A 373 -11.84 8.60 0.43
CA ALA A 373 -10.91 8.40 -0.69
C ALA A 373 -10.41 9.70 -1.34
N ASP A 374 -11.24 10.76 -1.41
CA ASP A 374 -10.82 12.05 -1.96
C ASP A 374 -9.84 12.82 -1.07
N LEU A 375 -9.84 12.56 0.23
CA LEU A 375 -8.84 13.09 1.15
C LEU A 375 -7.56 12.26 1.12
N TYR A 376 -7.67 10.94 0.96
CA TYR A 376 -6.52 10.03 0.81
C TYR A 376 -5.74 10.29 -0.49
N MET A 377 -6.43 10.43 -1.64
CA MET A 377 -5.77 10.78 -2.91
C MET A 377 -5.14 12.19 -2.89
N LYS A 378 -5.68 13.14 -2.11
CA LYS A 378 -5.06 14.45 -1.88
C LYS A 378 -3.86 14.38 -0.93
N GLN A 379 -3.88 13.47 0.04
CA GLN A 379 -2.76 13.23 0.95
C GLN A 379 -1.57 12.59 0.23
N TYR A 380 -1.78 11.82 -0.82
CA TYR A 380 -0.73 11.22 -1.65
C TYR A 380 -0.83 11.71 -3.10
N PRO A 381 -0.30 12.91 -3.44
CA PRO A 381 -0.50 13.56 -4.73
C PRO A 381 -0.04 12.74 -5.95
N ALA A 382 0.81 11.73 -5.74
CA ALA A 382 1.22 10.79 -6.78
C ALA A 382 0.04 9.96 -7.35
N LEU A 383 -1.03 9.76 -6.59
CA LEU A 383 -2.28 9.15 -7.07
C LEU A 383 -3.07 10.05 -8.03
N LEU A 384 -2.82 11.37 -8.03
CA LEU A 384 -3.47 12.34 -8.92
C LEU A 384 -2.73 12.49 -10.27
N LYS A 385 -1.66 11.73 -10.49
CA LYS A 385 -0.89 11.69 -11.73
C LYS A 385 -1.46 10.64 -12.68
N ASP A 386 -1.15 10.76 -13.97
CA ASP A 386 -1.49 9.80 -15.02
C ASP A 386 -1.07 8.36 -14.68
N PHE A 387 0.15 8.19 -14.15
CA PHE A 387 0.68 6.91 -13.69
C PHE A 387 0.07 6.40 -12.38
N GLY A 388 -0.84 7.13 -11.73
CA GLY A 388 -1.39 6.80 -10.41
C GLY A 388 -2.03 5.40 -10.36
N HIS A 389 -2.61 4.93 -11.47
CA HIS A 389 -3.11 3.55 -11.61
C HIS A 389 -2.05 2.48 -11.36
N ARG A 390 -0.76 2.74 -11.64
CA ARG A 390 0.35 1.81 -11.36
C ARG A 390 0.61 1.68 -9.86
N LEU A 391 0.38 2.75 -9.09
CA LEU A 391 0.49 2.75 -7.63
C LEU A 391 -0.70 2.02 -6.98
N ILE A 392 -1.91 2.22 -7.51
CA ILE A 392 -3.09 1.40 -7.16
C ILE A 392 -2.81 -0.08 -7.42
N ASN A 393 -2.15 -0.42 -8.54
CA ASN A 393 -1.80 -1.81 -8.84
C ASN A 393 -0.85 -2.42 -7.80
N ILE A 394 0.18 -1.67 -7.35
CA ILE A 394 1.10 -2.12 -6.29
C ILE A 394 0.32 -2.39 -4.99
N ASP A 395 -0.55 -1.46 -4.59
CA ASP A 395 -1.35 -1.58 -3.36
C ASP A 395 -2.35 -2.73 -3.42
N TYR A 396 -2.97 -2.95 -4.58
CA TYR A 396 -3.86 -4.08 -4.79
C TYR A 396 -3.13 -5.42 -4.71
N GLN A 397 -1.91 -5.52 -5.25
CA GLN A 397 -1.11 -6.74 -5.18
C GLN A 397 -0.63 -7.08 -3.76
N GLU A 398 -0.49 -6.11 -2.84
CA GLU A 398 -0.27 -6.37 -1.41
C GLU A 398 -1.55 -6.84 -0.70
N LEU A 399 -2.74 -6.38 -1.14
CA LEU A 399 -4.03 -6.83 -0.60
C LEU A 399 -4.45 -8.22 -1.09
N HIS A 400 -4.29 -8.49 -2.39
CA HIS A 400 -4.77 -9.71 -3.07
C HIS A 400 -3.71 -10.31 -4.02
N PRO A 401 -2.61 -10.87 -3.48
CA PRO A 401 -1.53 -11.45 -4.28
C PRO A 401 -2.04 -12.53 -5.26
N GLY A 402 -1.60 -12.48 -6.51
CA GLY A 402 -1.89 -13.49 -7.55
C GLY A 402 -3.25 -13.38 -8.25
N SER A 403 -4.18 -12.53 -7.78
CA SER A 403 -5.52 -12.40 -8.37
C SER A 403 -5.54 -11.81 -9.79
N ASP A 404 -4.50 -11.05 -10.18
CA ASP A 404 -4.34 -10.51 -11.53
C ASP A 404 -4.12 -11.60 -12.58
N ASP A 405 -3.18 -12.52 -12.31
CA ASP A 405 -2.80 -13.59 -13.23
C ASP A 405 -3.99 -14.52 -13.48
N GLU A 406 -4.81 -14.75 -12.45
CA GLU A 406 -6.01 -15.55 -12.52
C GLU A 406 -7.12 -14.91 -13.37
N PHE A 407 -7.34 -13.59 -13.24
CA PHE A 407 -8.28 -12.87 -14.10
C PHE A 407 -7.93 -13.02 -15.58
N TYR A 408 -6.68 -12.70 -15.96
CA TYR A 408 -6.27 -12.74 -17.37
C TYR A 408 -6.21 -14.16 -17.94
N LYS A 409 -5.86 -15.16 -17.11
CA LYS A 409 -5.86 -16.57 -17.51
C LYS A 409 -7.27 -17.09 -17.79
N ASN A 410 -8.25 -16.74 -16.96
CA ASN A 410 -9.61 -17.26 -17.04
C ASN A 410 -10.50 -16.46 -18.02
N TRP A 411 -10.12 -15.22 -18.35
CA TRP A 411 -10.92 -14.32 -19.18
C TRP A 411 -11.29 -14.85 -20.58
N PRO A 412 -10.41 -15.49 -21.38
CA PRO A 412 -10.77 -15.95 -22.72
C PRO A 412 -11.90 -16.98 -22.72
N GLU A 413 -11.76 -18.04 -21.92
CA GLU A 413 -12.78 -19.10 -21.76
C GLU A 413 -14.10 -18.52 -21.21
N PHE A 414 -14.01 -17.56 -20.30
CA PHE A 414 -15.16 -16.85 -19.76
C PHE A 414 -15.88 -16.02 -20.84
N ALA A 415 -15.15 -15.27 -21.67
CA ALA A 415 -15.71 -14.46 -22.74
C ALA A 415 -16.48 -15.33 -23.76
N ASP A 416 -15.90 -16.46 -24.16
CA ASP A 416 -16.54 -17.39 -25.10
C ASP A 416 -17.84 -17.98 -24.52
N ARG A 417 -17.84 -18.39 -23.24
CA ARG A 417 -19.06 -18.83 -22.54
C ARG A 417 -20.12 -17.75 -22.44
N VAL A 418 -19.74 -16.50 -22.20
CA VAL A 418 -20.66 -15.34 -22.16
C VAL A 418 -21.30 -15.14 -23.52
N LEU A 419 -20.51 -15.10 -24.60
CA LEU A 419 -21.02 -14.89 -25.96
C LEU A 419 -21.92 -16.05 -26.41
N ALA A 420 -21.54 -17.30 -26.14
CA ALA A 420 -22.37 -18.48 -26.41
C ALA A 420 -23.70 -18.46 -25.61
N LEU A 421 -23.69 -18.03 -24.33
CA LEU A 421 -24.91 -17.88 -23.53
C LEU A 421 -25.82 -16.76 -24.05
N VAL A 422 -25.25 -15.65 -24.56
CA VAL A 422 -26.02 -14.60 -25.23
C VAL A 422 -26.66 -15.15 -26.51
N THR A 423 -25.90 -15.86 -27.35
CA THR A 423 -26.41 -16.50 -28.58
C THR A 423 -27.59 -17.42 -28.27
N LYS A 424 -27.45 -18.31 -27.29
CA LYS A 424 -28.54 -19.18 -26.82
C LYS A 424 -29.78 -18.38 -26.41
N LYS A 425 -29.65 -17.36 -25.54
CA LYS A 425 -30.78 -16.52 -25.10
C LYS A 425 -31.42 -15.71 -26.25
N CYS A 426 -30.65 -15.34 -27.27
CA CYS A 426 -31.17 -14.69 -28.48
C CYS A 426 -32.00 -15.63 -29.37
N THR A 427 -31.78 -16.95 -29.29
CA THR A 427 -32.66 -17.96 -29.94
C THR A 427 -33.90 -18.27 -29.10
N GLU A 428 -33.80 -18.25 -27.78
CA GLU A 428 -34.90 -18.56 -26.85
C GLU A 428 -35.89 -17.39 -26.65
N SER A 429 -35.45 -16.13 -26.85
CA SER A 429 -36.27 -14.96 -26.54
C SER A 429 -36.10 -13.82 -27.56
N THR A 430 -37.16 -13.54 -28.33
CA THR A 430 -37.24 -12.41 -29.27
C THR A 430 -36.97 -11.07 -28.59
N THR A 431 -37.57 -10.82 -27.42
CA THR A 431 -37.37 -9.56 -26.66
C THR A 431 -35.92 -9.37 -26.19
N PHE A 432 -35.20 -10.47 -25.88
CA PHE A 432 -33.78 -10.39 -25.57
C PHE A 432 -32.94 -10.12 -26.83
N LYS A 433 -33.29 -10.77 -27.96
CA LYS A 433 -32.65 -10.53 -29.25
C LYS A 433 -32.79 -9.08 -29.72
N GLU A 434 -33.99 -8.50 -29.59
CA GLU A 434 -34.28 -7.08 -29.89
C GLU A 434 -33.45 -6.13 -29.01
N LEU A 435 -33.34 -6.43 -27.71
CA LEU A 435 -32.50 -5.65 -26.80
C LEU A 435 -31.02 -5.66 -27.21
N VAL A 436 -30.48 -6.83 -27.54
CA VAL A 436 -29.08 -6.96 -28.00
C VAL A 436 -28.89 -6.23 -29.33
N LEU A 437 -29.84 -6.34 -30.26
CA LEU A 437 -29.76 -5.69 -31.58
C LEU A 437 -29.82 -4.16 -31.48
N ALA A 438 -30.64 -3.62 -30.58
CA ALA A 438 -30.79 -2.19 -30.36
C ALA A 438 -29.63 -1.53 -29.59
N ASP A 439 -28.68 -2.31 -29.09
CA ASP A 439 -27.62 -1.83 -28.18
C ASP A 439 -26.21 -2.21 -28.63
N THR A 440 -26.02 -3.42 -29.16
CA THR A 440 -24.74 -3.94 -29.66
C THR A 440 -24.99 -4.72 -30.97
N PRO A 441 -25.38 -4.04 -32.08
CA PRO A 441 -25.77 -4.70 -33.32
C PRO A 441 -24.63 -5.49 -34.00
N SER A 442 -23.37 -5.11 -33.76
CA SER A 442 -22.19 -5.82 -34.27
C SER A 442 -22.13 -7.29 -33.84
N PHE A 443 -22.74 -7.65 -32.71
CA PHE A 443 -22.86 -9.03 -32.26
C PHE A 443 -23.49 -9.97 -33.31
N PHE A 444 -24.44 -9.47 -34.11
CA PHE A 444 -25.12 -10.26 -35.15
C PHE A 444 -24.41 -10.25 -36.51
N ALA A 445 -23.35 -9.46 -36.67
CA ALA A 445 -22.52 -9.46 -37.88
C ALA A 445 -21.44 -10.57 -37.86
N ILE A 446 -21.25 -11.22 -36.71
CA ILE A 446 -20.22 -12.24 -36.49
C ILE A 446 -20.78 -13.62 -36.81
N ALA A 447 -20.09 -14.33 -37.72
CA ALA A 447 -20.41 -15.71 -38.07
C ALA A 447 -19.75 -16.73 -37.11
N ASP A 448 -18.48 -16.50 -36.76
CA ASP A 448 -17.73 -17.28 -35.77
C ASP A 448 -16.97 -16.33 -34.83
N PHE A 449 -17.14 -16.52 -33.51
CA PHE A 449 -16.44 -15.73 -32.49
C PHE A 449 -14.93 -16.05 -32.40
N LYS A 450 -14.49 -17.20 -32.93
CA LYS A 450 -13.06 -17.59 -32.97
C LYS A 450 -12.24 -16.76 -33.95
N GLU A 451 -12.85 -16.24 -35.02
CA GLU A 451 -12.19 -15.38 -36.03
C GLU A 451 -12.21 -13.88 -35.67
N VAL A 452 -12.88 -13.50 -34.57
CA VAL A 452 -13.02 -12.10 -34.15
C VAL A 452 -11.75 -11.61 -33.45
N ASP A 453 -11.36 -10.36 -33.76
CA ASP A 453 -10.26 -9.66 -33.10
C ASP A 453 -10.41 -9.67 -31.57
N GLU A 454 -9.30 -9.77 -30.85
CA GLU A 454 -9.32 -9.87 -29.39
C GLU A 454 -9.98 -8.66 -28.71
N GLN A 455 -9.74 -7.42 -29.16
CA GLN A 455 -10.38 -6.24 -28.58
C GLN A 455 -11.88 -6.24 -28.86
N GLU A 456 -12.29 -6.64 -30.06
CA GLU A 456 -13.69 -6.73 -30.45
C GLU A 456 -14.44 -7.81 -29.64
N ARG A 457 -13.85 -9.00 -29.47
CA ARG A 457 -14.38 -10.07 -28.60
C ARG A 457 -14.50 -9.62 -27.14
N ASN A 458 -13.47 -8.95 -26.62
CA ASN A 458 -13.46 -8.41 -25.25
C ASN A 458 -14.53 -7.33 -25.05
N TYR A 459 -14.68 -6.41 -26.01
CA TYR A 459 -15.71 -5.38 -25.98
C TYR A 459 -17.13 -5.94 -25.98
N LEU A 460 -17.39 -6.97 -26.79
CA LEU A 460 -18.69 -7.64 -26.83
C LEU A 460 -19.01 -8.33 -25.50
N CYS A 461 -18.06 -9.07 -24.92
CA CYS A 461 -18.19 -9.66 -23.59
C CYS A 461 -18.56 -8.61 -22.53
N ILE A 462 -17.77 -7.53 -22.41
CA ILE A 462 -17.98 -6.42 -21.48
C ILE A 462 -19.34 -5.73 -21.71
N SER A 463 -19.75 -5.55 -22.97
CA SER A 463 -21.01 -4.87 -23.32
C SER A 463 -22.26 -5.69 -23.02
N LEU A 464 -22.19 -7.02 -23.16
CA LEU A 464 -23.34 -7.92 -23.11
C LEU A 464 -23.52 -8.61 -21.75
N LEU A 465 -22.44 -8.80 -20.98
CA LEU A 465 -22.48 -9.37 -19.63
C LEU A 465 -23.51 -8.68 -18.70
N PRO A 466 -23.66 -7.33 -18.68
CA PRO A 466 -24.71 -6.65 -17.89
C PRO A 466 -26.14 -7.15 -18.20
N PHE A 467 -26.41 -7.58 -19.43
CA PHE A 467 -27.74 -8.00 -19.86
C PHE A 467 -28.09 -9.45 -19.45
N LEU A 468 -27.11 -10.24 -19.03
CA LEU A 468 -27.32 -11.60 -18.54
C LEU A 468 -27.84 -11.63 -17.09
N LEU A 469 -27.58 -10.59 -16.30
CA LEU A 469 -28.01 -10.46 -14.91
C LEU A 469 -29.42 -9.84 -14.78
N ARG A 470 -30.09 -10.11 -13.66
CA ARG A 470 -31.35 -9.44 -13.29
C ARG A 470 -31.04 -8.09 -12.61
N PRO A 471 -31.49 -6.95 -13.17
CA PRO A 471 -31.18 -5.64 -12.61
C PRO A 471 -31.55 -5.50 -11.13
N PRO A 472 -30.73 -4.80 -10.32
CA PRO A 472 -31.06 -4.56 -8.92
C PRO A 472 -32.26 -3.62 -8.74
N HIS A 473 -32.79 -3.61 -7.52
CA HIS A 473 -33.91 -2.76 -7.14
C HIS A 473 -33.42 -1.40 -6.64
N ILE A 474 -33.92 -0.30 -7.21
CA ILE A 474 -33.73 1.05 -6.67
C ILE A 474 -34.48 1.17 -5.34
N ASN A 475 -35.69 0.62 -5.30
CA ASN A 475 -36.51 0.45 -4.10
C ASN A 475 -37.41 -0.79 -4.25
N ARG A 476 -38.26 -1.08 -3.24
CA ARG A 476 -39.15 -2.27 -3.26
C ARG A 476 -40.06 -2.37 -4.49
N LYS A 477 -40.34 -1.27 -5.21
CA LYS A 477 -41.23 -1.24 -6.38
C LYS A 477 -40.51 -1.02 -7.72
N VAL A 478 -39.41 -0.26 -7.73
CA VAL A 478 -38.70 0.16 -8.95
C VAL A 478 -37.36 -0.56 -9.09
N LYS A 479 -37.08 -1.09 -10.28
CA LYS A 479 -35.79 -1.70 -10.65
C LYS A 479 -35.02 -0.76 -11.59
N PHE A 480 -33.70 -0.87 -11.60
CA PHE A 480 -32.90 -0.32 -12.70
C PHE A 480 -33.27 -1.04 -14.01
N SER A 481 -33.15 -0.35 -15.12
CA SER A 481 -33.16 -0.94 -16.46
C SER A 481 -31.83 -1.64 -16.75
N LYS A 482 -31.82 -2.57 -17.71
CA LYS A 482 -30.57 -3.24 -18.14
C LYS A 482 -29.53 -2.25 -18.71
N ARG A 483 -29.98 -1.15 -19.34
CA ARG A 483 -29.11 -0.09 -19.85
C ARG A 483 -28.48 0.72 -18.71
N GLU A 484 -29.23 1.12 -17.69
CA GLU A 484 -28.66 1.79 -16.50
C GLU A 484 -27.62 0.93 -15.76
N VAL A 485 -27.75 -0.41 -15.76
CA VAL A 485 -26.72 -1.32 -15.24
C VAL A 485 -25.44 -1.25 -16.08
N LYS A 486 -25.56 -1.23 -17.42
CA LYS A 486 -24.43 -1.09 -18.36
C LYS A 486 -23.75 0.29 -18.23
N ASP A 487 -24.52 1.37 -18.20
CA ASP A 487 -24.03 2.76 -18.09
C ASP A 487 -23.40 3.06 -16.70
N SER A 488 -23.69 2.19 -15.72
CA SER A 488 -23.05 2.16 -14.40
C SER A 488 -21.85 1.22 -14.32
N PHE A 489 -21.60 0.41 -15.36
CA PHE A 489 -20.45 -0.50 -15.46
C PHE A 489 -19.31 0.12 -16.28
N PHE A 490 -19.62 0.77 -17.41
CA PHE A 490 -18.68 1.57 -18.20
C PHE A 490 -19.40 2.70 -18.97
N MET A 491 -18.62 3.65 -19.48
CA MET A 491 -19.09 4.71 -20.40
C MET A 491 -18.48 4.52 -21.78
N ARG A 492 -19.25 4.80 -22.84
CA ARG A 492 -18.83 4.67 -24.23
C ARG A 492 -19.09 5.98 -24.98
N CYS A 493 -18.04 6.64 -25.46
CA CYS A 493 -18.15 7.94 -26.14
C CYS A 493 -17.60 7.84 -27.58
N SER A 494 -18.34 8.33 -28.57
CA SER A 494 -17.92 8.29 -29.97
C SER A 494 -16.73 9.21 -30.28
N SER A 495 -16.59 10.33 -29.55
CA SER A 495 -15.50 11.29 -29.72
C SER A 495 -14.97 11.85 -28.39
N GLN A 496 -13.77 12.43 -28.45
CA GLN A 496 -13.13 13.08 -27.29
C GLN A 496 -13.87 14.35 -26.81
N SER A 497 -14.68 14.96 -27.68
CA SER A 497 -15.55 16.09 -27.34
C SER A 497 -16.77 15.62 -26.54
N ASP A 498 -17.41 14.53 -26.99
CA ASP A 498 -18.55 13.93 -26.29
C ASP A 498 -18.13 13.43 -24.91
N PHE A 499 -16.98 12.74 -24.84
CA PHE A 499 -16.36 12.29 -23.60
C PHE A 499 -16.28 13.38 -22.53
N ARG A 500 -15.73 14.56 -22.87
CA ARG A 500 -15.62 15.68 -21.91
C ARG A 500 -16.99 16.22 -21.48
N SER A 501 -17.98 16.20 -22.37
CA SER A 501 -19.34 16.66 -22.10
C SER A 501 -20.10 15.69 -21.18
N GLU A 502 -20.06 14.39 -21.50
CA GLU A 502 -20.72 13.32 -20.74
C GLU A 502 -20.11 13.15 -19.36
N LEU A 503 -18.78 13.18 -19.25
CA LEU A 503 -18.07 13.12 -17.98
C LEU A 503 -18.46 14.29 -17.06
N LYS A 504 -18.49 15.52 -17.61
CA LYS A 504 -18.92 16.70 -16.86
C LYS A 504 -20.37 16.60 -16.41
N LYS A 505 -21.28 16.20 -17.31
CA LYS A 505 -22.70 16.00 -17.01
C LYS A 505 -22.90 14.95 -15.91
N LYS A 506 -22.23 13.80 -16.01
CA LYS A 506 -22.28 12.72 -15.02
C LYS A 506 -21.81 13.21 -13.65
N ASN A 507 -20.71 13.95 -13.59
CA ASN A 507 -20.20 14.54 -12.35
C ASN A 507 -21.13 15.63 -11.77
N GLU A 508 -21.76 16.46 -12.59
CA GLU A 508 -22.81 17.39 -12.14
C GLU A 508 -24.03 16.64 -11.59
N ASP A 509 -24.43 15.52 -12.20
CA ASP A 509 -25.58 14.73 -11.76
C ASP A 509 -25.29 13.94 -10.46
N HIS A 510 -24.08 13.39 -10.29
CA HIS A 510 -23.63 12.83 -9.01
C HIS A 510 -23.62 13.88 -7.89
N LEU A 511 -23.16 15.11 -8.18
CA LEU A 511 -23.15 16.22 -7.24
C LEU A 511 -24.57 16.64 -6.82
N LYS A 512 -25.52 16.75 -7.79
CA LYS A 512 -26.94 17.00 -7.52
C LYS A 512 -27.56 15.89 -6.65
N ALA A 513 -27.25 14.63 -6.97
CA ALA A 513 -27.76 13.46 -6.26
C ALA A 513 -27.12 13.24 -4.88
N LYS A 514 -26.04 13.96 -4.55
CA LYS A 514 -25.19 13.76 -3.35
C LYS A 514 -24.65 12.34 -3.22
N VAL A 515 -24.41 11.68 -4.36
CA VAL A 515 -23.81 10.34 -4.44
C VAL A 515 -22.31 10.51 -4.67
N PRO A 516 -21.42 9.79 -3.96
CA PRO A 516 -19.99 9.84 -4.26
C PRO A 516 -19.73 9.41 -5.70
N ILE A 517 -18.80 10.10 -6.37
CA ILE A 517 -18.30 9.71 -7.70
C ILE A 517 -17.57 8.37 -7.50
N GLN A 518 -17.97 7.37 -8.28
CA GLN A 518 -17.41 6.02 -8.24
C GLN A 518 -16.42 5.82 -9.38
N PRO A 519 -15.39 4.96 -9.22
CA PRO A 519 -14.54 4.50 -10.31
C PRO A 519 -15.35 4.03 -11.52
N LEU A 520 -14.95 4.44 -12.72
CA LEU A 520 -15.65 4.11 -13.96
C LEU A 520 -14.66 3.90 -15.13
N PRO A 521 -14.69 2.76 -15.84
CA PRO A 521 -14.02 2.58 -17.13
C PRO A 521 -14.73 3.38 -18.23
N ILE A 522 -13.96 3.99 -19.12
CA ILE A 522 -14.45 4.85 -20.19
C ILE A 522 -13.74 4.50 -21.49
N PHE A 523 -14.50 4.26 -22.56
CA PHE A 523 -13.99 3.84 -23.86
C PHE A 523 -14.35 4.86 -24.94
N VAL A 524 -13.34 5.52 -25.51
CA VAL A 524 -13.50 6.60 -26.49
C VAL A 524 -13.04 6.16 -27.87
N GLY A 525 -13.75 6.58 -28.92
CA GLY A 525 -13.45 6.26 -30.32
C GLY A 525 -14.68 5.77 -31.08
N THR A 526 -14.55 5.45 -32.37
CA THR A 526 -15.63 4.86 -33.18
C THR A 526 -15.37 3.39 -33.47
N ASP A 527 -14.17 3.06 -33.94
CA ASP A 527 -13.69 1.69 -34.13
C ASP A 527 -13.47 1.00 -32.78
N VAL A 528 -13.99 -0.23 -32.64
CA VAL A 528 -13.84 -1.06 -31.44
C VAL A 528 -12.40 -1.59 -31.31
N LYS A 529 -11.67 -1.71 -32.43
CA LYS A 529 -10.30 -2.23 -32.48
C LYS A 529 -9.25 -1.19 -32.04
N ALA A 530 -9.63 0.10 -32.03
CA ALA A 530 -8.77 1.22 -31.72
C ALA A 530 -9.44 2.17 -30.71
N LEU A 531 -9.85 1.64 -29.56
CA LEU A 531 -10.47 2.41 -28.47
C LEU A 531 -9.45 2.99 -27.50
N ASP A 532 -9.51 4.30 -27.30
CA ASP A 532 -8.82 4.97 -26.20
C ASP A 532 -9.49 4.58 -24.86
N CYS A 533 -8.72 3.94 -23.99
CA CYS A 533 -9.22 3.35 -22.75
C CYS A 533 -8.78 4.17 -21.53
N TYR A 534 -9.75 4.71 -20.79
CA TYR A 534 -9.51 5.49 -19.58
C TYR A 534 -10.24 4.91 -18.36
N VAL A 535 -9.79 5.28 -17.17
CA VAL A 535 -10.54 5.08 -15.92
C VAL A 535 -10.65 6.42 -15.19
N GLU A 536 -11.87 6.88 -14.94
CA GLU A 536 -12.09 8.00 -14.02
C GLU A 536 -12.07 7.47 -12.59
N VAL A 537 -11.26 8.11 -11.74
CA VAL A 537 -11.26 7.91 -10.29
C VAL A 537 -11.18 9.28 -9.63
N ASN A 538 -12.29 9.71 -9.02
CA ASN A 538 -12.31 10.91 -8.16
C ASN A 538 -11.85 12.19 -8.91
N SER A 539 -12.35 12.36 -10.14
CA SER A 539 -11.95 13.42 -11.09
C SER A 539 -10.49 13.36 -11.58
N THR A 540 -9.75 12.29 -11.29
CA THR A 540 -8.49 11.94 -11.96
C THR A 540 -8.78 10.98 -13.11
N LEU A 541 -8.10 11.12 -14.24
CA LEU A 541 -8.22 10.24 -15.40
C LEU A 541 -6.92 9.47 -15.59
N TYR A 542 -6.99 8.14 -15.54
CA TYR A 542 -5.87 7.26 -15.85
C TYR A 542 -6.01 6.72 -17.27
N SER A 543 -4.96 6.81 -18.08
CA SER A 543 -4.88 6.14 -19.38
C SER A 543 -4.46 4.67 -19.20
N THR A 544 -5.02 3.78 -20.03
CA THR A 544 -4.74 2.34 -20.02
C THR A 544 -4.56 1.83 -21.45
N THR A 545 -3.83 0.73 -21.62
CA THR A 545 -3.46 0.17 -22.93
C THR A 545 -4.48 -0.80 -23.51
N SER A 546 -5.52 -1.19 -22.76
CA SER A 546 -6.57 -2.10 -23.22
C SER A 546 -7.86 -1.97 -22.41
N LEU A 547 -8.98 -2.42 -23.02
CA LEU A 547 -10.29 -2.52 -22.38
C LEU A 547 -10.24 -3.32 -21.07
N LEU A 548 -9.53 -4.45 -21.07
CA LEU A 548 -9.35 -5.29 -19.90
C LEU A 548 -8.54 -4.60 -18.81
N GLN A 549 -7.49 -3.85 -19.18
CA GLN A 549 -6.73 -3.08 -18.20
C GLN A 549 -7.60 -1.97 -17.57
N ALA A 550 -8.47 -1.30 -18.32
CA ALA A 550 -9.40 -0.32 -17.75
C ALA A 550 -10.37 -0.95 -16.74
N VAL A 551 -10.96 -2.11 -17.08
CA VAL A 551 -11.87 -2.84 -16.18
C VAL A 551 -11.13 -3.34 -14.93
N THR A 552 -9.93 -3.91 -15.06
CA THR A 552 -9.15 -4.38 -13.91
C THR A 552 -8.66 -3.22 -13.04
N VAL A 553 -8.16 -2.11 -13.61
CA VAL A 553 -7.76 -0.91 -12.85
C VAL A 553 -8.95 -0.34 -12.08
N CYS A 554 -10.13 -0.22 -12.71
CA CYS A 554 -11.35 0.19 -12.03
C CYS A 554 -11.72 -0.75 -10.88
N PHE A 555 -11.61 -2.07 -11.09
CA PHE A 555 -11.86 -3.07 -10.05
C PHE A 555 -10.92 -2.88 -8.84
N LYS A 556 -9.62 -2.73 -9.10
CA LYS A 556 -8.56 -2.52 -8.09
C LYS A 556 -8.79 -1.26 -7.26
N CYS A 557 -9.31 -0.19 -7.88
CA CYS A 557 -9.65 1.04 -7.17
C CYS A 557 -10.70 0.83 -6.08
N PHE A 558 -11.68 -0.07 -6.25
CA PHE A 558 -12.67 -0.34 -5.19
C PHE A 558 -12.02 -0.90 -3.92
N PHE A 559 -11.08 -1.84 -4.05
CA PHE A 559 -10.38 -2.44 -2.90
C PHE A 559 -9.37 -1.48 -2.27
N VAL A 560 -8.48 -0.87 -3.06
CA VAL A 560 -7.42 -0.01 -2.54
C VAL A 560 -8.00 1.24 -1.87
N LEU A 561 -9.00 1.88 -2.50
CA LEU A 561 -9.63 3.09 -1.98
C LEU A 561 -10.80 2.81 -0.99
N ASN A 562 -11.09 1.55 -0.69
CA ASN A 562 -12.19 1.12 0.20
C ASN A 562 -13.55 1.71 -0.21
N LEU A 563 -13.90 1.55 -1.49
CA LEU A 563 -15.13 2.09 -2.09
C LEU A 563 -16.15 0.97 -2.36
N SER A 564 -17.40 1.21 -1.97
CA SER A 564 -18.51 0.30 -2.31
C SER A 564 -18.86 0.39 -3.81
N TYR A 565 -19.19 -0.74 -4.44
CA TYR A 565 -19.60 -0.77 -5.84
C TYR A 565 -20.83 0.13 -6.13
N PRO A 566 -20.97 0.64 -7.37
CA PRO A 566 -22.16 1.39 -7.78
C PRO A 566 -23.44 0.53 -7.66
N LYS A 567 -24.47 1.01 -6.96
CA LYS A 567 -25.71 0.23 -6.68
C LYS A 567 -26.40 -0.39 -7.90
N ALA A 568 -26.27 0.20 -9.09
CA ALA A 568 -26.81 -0.37 -10.32
C ALA A 568 -25.96 -1.54 -10.84
N ALA A 569 -24.63 -1.45 -10.74
CA ALA A 569 -23.67 -2.47 -11.19
C ALA A 569 -23.17 -3.40 -10.05
N GLU A 570 -23.66 -3.26 -8.82
CA GLU A 570 -23.21 -3.99 -7.63
C GLU A 570 -23.14 -5.51 -7.86
N LYS A 571 -24.25 -6.12 -8.30
CA LYS A 571 -24.31 -7.56 -8.62
C LYS A 571 -23.32 -7.98 -9.71
N LEU A 572 -23.03 -7.11 -10.66
CA LEU A 572 -22.12 -7.38 -11.78
C LEU A 572 -20.67 -7.36 -11.31
N TRP A 573 -20.29 -6.36 -10.52
CA TRP A 573 -18.96 -6.30 -9.90
C TRP A 573 -18.75 -7.44 -8.89
N THR A 574 -19.77 -7.83 -8.10
CA THR A 574 -19.71 -9.03 -7.24
C THR A 574 -19.57 -10.32 -8.04
N PHE A 575 -20.25 -10.44 -9.19
CA PHE A 575 -20.08 -11.59 -10.08
C PHE A 575 -18.64 -11.66 -10.64
N ILE A 576 -18.09 -10.54 -11.13
CA ILE A 576 -16.70 -10.44 -11.60
C ILE A 576 -15.69 -10.76 -10.48
N GLN A 577 -15.91 -10.23 -9.28
CA GLN A 577 -15.09 -10.51 -8.10
C GLN A 577 -15.01 -12.01 -7.78
N ASN A 578 -16.15 -12.70 -7.82
CA ASN A 578 -16.25 -14.10 -7.41
C ASN A 578 -15.76 -15.07 -8.49
N GLU A 579 -16.02 -14.80 -9.77
CA GLU A 579 -15.79 -15.74 -10.88
C GLU A 579 -14.49 -15.52 -11.64
N LEU A 580 -13.89 -14.31 -11.58
CA LEU A 580 -12.68 -13.97 -12.34
C LEU A 580 -11.50 -13.65 -11.43
N PHE A 581 -11.72 -12.97 -10.31
CA PHE A 581 -10.66 -12.61 -9.35
C PHE A 581 -10.60 -13.52 -8.11
N HIS A 582 -11.63 -14.34 -7.86
CA HIS A 582 -11.80 -15.24 -6.71
C HIS A 582 -11.53 -14.59 -5.32
N ILE A 583 -11.84 -13.31 -5.14
CA ILE A 583 -11.61 -12.58 -3.89
C ILE A 583 -12.82 -12.68 -2.95
N GLY A 584 -12.61 -13.22 -1.75
CA GLY A 584 -13.62 -13.32 -0.69
C GLY A 584 -13.82 -12.03 0.14
N PRO A 585 -14.76 -12.04 1.12
CA PRO A 585 -15.58 -13.17 1.53
C PRO A 585 -16.81 -13.36 0.63
N TYR A 586 -17.32 -14.58 0.58
CA TYR A 586 -18.63 -14.90 0.01
C TYR A 586 -19.74 -14.18 0.82
N VAL A 587 -20.03 -12.92 0.46
CA VAL A 587 -21.36 -12.34 0.74
C VAL A 587 -22.34 -13.26 0.03
N ALA A 588 -23.22 -13.92 0.80
CA ALA A 588 -24.11 -14.98 0.35
C ALA A 588 -24.63 -14.68 -1.07
N ALA A 589 -24.10 -15.42 -2.05
CA ALA A 589 -24.15 -14.98 -3.43
C ALA A 589 -25.62 -14.81 -3.82
N ALA A 590 -25.98 -13.60 -4.25
CA ALA A 590 -27.37 -13.32 -4.57
C ALA A 590 -27.83 -14.37 -5.59
N PRO A 591 -29.03 -14.98 -5.49
CA PRO A 591 -29.38 -16.15 -6.31
C PRO A 591 -29.25 -15.95 -7.82
N ASP A 592 -29.25 -14.70 -8.28
CA ASP A 592 -28.96 -14.30 -9.66
C ASP A 592 -27.51 -14.57 -10.12
N VAL A 593 -26.54 -14.41 -9.21
CA VAL A 593 -25.10 -14.62 -9.43
C VAL A 593 -24.82 -16.12 -9.54
N GLU A 594 -25.36 -16.93 -8.64
CA GLU A 594 -25.27 -18.40 -8.71
C GLU A 594 -26.02 -18.97 -9.93
N LEU A 595 -27.18 -18.40 -10.28
CA LEU A 595 -27.90 -18.76 -11.49
C LEU A 595 -27.11 -18.43 -12.76
N LEU A 596 -26.38 -17.29 -12.80
CA LEU A 596 -25.51 -16.98 -13.94
C LEU A 596 -24.29 -17.90 -13.99
N LYS A 597 -23.64 -18.17 -12.84
CA LYS A 597 -22.52 -19.13 -12.73
C LYS A 597 -22.92 -20.51 -13.27
N SER A 598 -24.02 -21.06 -12.78
CA SER A 598 -24.55 -22.36 -13.23
C SER A 598 -24.98 -22.33 -14.70
N SER A 599 -25.57 -21.22 -15.18
CA SER A 599 -25.90 -21.06 -16.60
C SER A 599 -24.64 -21.10 -17.48
N LEU A 600 -23.58 -20.38 -17.12
CA LEU A 600 -22.31 -20.36 -17.86
C LEU A 600 -21.59 -21.71 -17.81
N ALA A 601 -21.61 -22.40 -16.66
CA ALA A 601 -21.06 -23.76 -16.54
C ALA A 601 -21.86 -24.80 -17.36
N SER A 602 -23.14 -24.55 -17.63
CA SER A 602 -23.99 -25.43 -18.46
C SER A 602 -23.83 -25.23 -19.97
N VAL A 603 -23.10 -24.20 -20.40
CA VAL A 603 -22.79 -23.97 -21.82
C VAL A 603 -21.53 -24.76 -22.17
N PRO A 604 -21.60 -25.76 -23.07
CA PRO A 604 -20.40 -26.46 -23.52
C PRO A 604 -19.47 -25.47 -24.21
N LEU A 605 -18.16 -25.64 -24.00
CA LEU A 605 -17.16 -24.90 -24.74
C LEU A 605 -17.25 -25.28 -26.23
N PRO A 606 -17.17 -24.31 -27.16
CA PRO A 606 -17.16 -24.63 -28.59
C PRO A 606 -15.83 -25.33 -28.95
N GLU A 607 -15.93 -26.59 -29.38
CA GLU A 607 -14.81 -27.41 -29.89
C GLU A 607 -13.96 -26.64 -30.92
#